data_AF-A0A7C2K1T4-F1
#
_entry.id   AF-A0A7C2K1T4-F1
#
_cell.length_a   1.000
_cell.length_b   1.000
_cell.length_c   1.000
_cell.angle_alpha   90.00
_cell.angle_beta   90.00
_cell.angle_gamma   90.00
#
_symmetry.space_group_name_H-M   'P 1'
#
loop_
_entity.id
_entity.type
_entity.pdbx_description
1 polymer ?
#
loop_
_entity_poly.entity_id
_entity_poly.type
_entity_poly.pdbx_seq_one_letter_code
_entity_poly.pdbx_strand_id
1 'polypeptide(L)' 'MPAEDFAGKLPPQNLAAEQSVLGSILVLNEAIDEVADFLQPSHFYSEKHQIIYAAILRMYESGIRGIDAVTLAERLDA' A
#
# COMPACT_ATOMS: atom_id res chain seq x y z
N MET A 1 2.51 7.38 -44.49
CA MET A 1 2.87 6.73 -43.22
C MET A 1 1.75 7.00 -42.25
N PRO A 2 1.08 6.00 -41.66
CA PRO A 2 0.12 6.30 -40.60
C PRO A 2 0.92 6.65 -39.34
N ALA A 3 0.43 7.67 -38.62
CA ALA A 3 0.99 8.15 -37.39
C ALA A 3 1.11 7.00 -36.37
N GLU A 4 2.28 6.86 -35.76
CA GLU A 4 2.49 5.94 -34.64
C GLU A 4 1.53 6.31 -33.51
N ASP A 5 0.77 5.31 -33.07
CA ASP A 5 -0.16 5.39 -31.95
C ASP A 5 0.62 5.58 -30.64
N PHE A 6 0.93 6.83 -30.29
CA PHE A 6 1.41 7.23 -28.96
C PHE A 6 0.25 7.36 -27.97
N ALA A 7 -0.71 6.43 -27.99
CA ALA A 7 -1.62 6.25 -26.87
C ALA A 7 -0.80 5.75 -25.66
N GLY A 8 -0.61 6.64 -24.68
CA GLY A 8 0.29 6.47 -23.53
C GLY A 8 0.16 5.12 -22.84
N LYS A 9 1.24 4.34 -22.87
CA LYS A 9 1.36 3.11 -22.10
C LYS A 9 1.25 3.45 -20.62
N LEU A 10 0.27 2.86 -19.95
CA LEU A 10 0.25 2.81 -18.48
C LEU A 10 1.63 2.29 -18.02
N PRO A 11 2.22 2.90 -16.98
CA PRO A 11 3.46 2.38 -16.43
C PRO A 11 3.24 0.92 -15.98
N PRO A 12 4.29 0.09 -15.93
CA PRO A 12 4.14 -1.29 -15.48
C PRO A 12 3.65 -1.31 -14.01
N GLN A 13 2.53 -1.99 -13.76
CA GLN A 13 1.95 -2.13 -12.42
C GLN A 13 1.41 -3.54 -12.16
N ASN A 14 1.35 -3.94 -10.89
CA ASN A 14 0.67 -5.17 -10.46
C ASN A 14 -0.17 -4.92 -9.21
N LEU A 15 -1.44 -4.57 -9.43
CA LEU A 15 -2.38 -4.25 -8.36
C LEU A 15 -2.68 -5.45 -7.44
N ALA A 16 -2.62 -6.68 -7.96
CA ALA A 16 -2.85 -7.88 -7.15
C ALA A 16 -1.69 -8.09 -6.17
N ALA A 17 -0.44 -7.86 -6.61
CA ALA A 17 0.71 -7.92 -5.72
C ALA A 17 0.64 -6.86 -4.61
N GLU A 18 0.24 -5.62 -4.95
CA GLU A 18 0.02 -4.57 -3.96
C GLU A 18 -1.04 -4.97 -2.91
N GLN A 19 -2.18 -5.52 -3.36
CA GLN A 19 -3.22 -6.03 -2.47
C GLN A 19 -2.71 -7.17 -1.59
N SER A 20 -1.92 -8.10 -2.13
CA SER A 20 -1.32 -9.19 -1.37
C SER A 20 -0.40 -8.67 -0.27
N VAL A 21 0.46 -7.68 -0.56
CA VAL A 21 1.36 -7.07 0.44
C VAL A 21 0.56 -6.45 1.58
N LEU A 22 -0.44 -5.62 1.26
CA LEU A 22 -1.29 -4.98 2.27
C LEU A 22 -2.05 -6.03 3.10
N GLY A 23 -2.62 -7.04 2.45
CA GLY A 23 -3.32 -8.13 3.11
C GLY A 23 -2.40 -8.93 4.04
N SER A 24 -1.17 -9.24 3.61
CA SER A 24 -0.17 -9.92 4.42
C SER A 24 0.15 -9.16 5.70
N ILE A 25 0.33 -7.83 5.62
CA ILE A 25 0.60 -7.00 6.80
C ILE A 25 -0.60 -6.98 7.76
N LEU A 26 -1.83 -6.90 7.24
CA LEU A 26 -3.03 -6.90 8.09
C LEU A 26 -3.30 -8.26 8.75
N VAL A 27 -2.93 -9.36 8.10
CA VAL A 27 -3.06 -10.72 8.67
C VAL A 27 -1.93 -11.00 9.66
N LEU A 28 -0.70 -10.62 9.31
CA LEU A 28 0.50 -10.79 10.13
C LEU A 28 1.18 -9.42 10.26
N ASN A 29 0.87 -8.71 11.33
CA ASN A 29 1.39 -7.36 11.57
C ASN A 29 2.92 -7.31 11.64
N GLU A 30 3.57 -8.37 12.11
CA GLU A 30 5.03 -8.51 12.17
C GLU A 30 5.68 -8.46 10.77
N ALA A 31 4.93 -8.76 9.70
CA ALA A 31 5.45 -8.66 8.33
C ALA A 31 5.83 -7.22 7.95
N ILE A 32 5.31 -6.21 8.68
CA ILE A 32 5.71 -4.83 8.44
C ILE A 32 7.18 -4.59 8.86
N ASP A 33 7.69 -5.30 9.87
CA ASP A 33 9.07 -5.19 10.34
C ASP A 33 10.07 -5.56 9.22
N GLU A 34 9.67 -6.47 8.32
CA GLU A 34 10.51 -6.92 7.21
C GLU A 34 10.58 -5.90 6.05
N VAL A 35 9.57 -5.03 5.92
CA VAL A 35 9.42 -4.15 4.74
C VAL A 35 9.51 -2.67 5.05
N ALA A 36 9.28 -2.24 6.30
CA ALA A 36 9.23 -0.83 6.69
C ALA A 36 10.52 -0.05 6.34
N ASP A 37 11.67 -0.74 6.33
CA ASP A 37 12.97 -0.13 6.03
C ASP A 37 13.11 0.36 4.57
N PHE A 38 12.36 -0.22 3.63
CA PHE A 38 12.54 0.07 2.21
C PHE A 38 11.23 0.33 1.44
N LEU A 39 10.10 -0.18 1.91
CA LEU A 39 8.81 0.02 1.25
C LEU A 39 8.22 1.37 1.69
N GLN A 40 8.01 2.27 0.74
CA GLN A 40 7.43 3.58 0.97
C GLN A 40 6.02 3.64 0.36
N PRO A 41 5.09 4.45 0.89
CA PRO A 41 3.76 4.61 0.31
C PRO A 41 3.79 4.94 -1.18
N SER A 42 4.73 5.80 -1.62
CA SER A 42 4.89 6.20 -3.01
C SER A 42 5.34 5.08 -3.96
N HIS A 43 5.75 3.92 -3.44
CA HIS A 43 6.10 2.75 -4.27
C HIS A 43 4.86 2.01 -4.78
N PHE A 44 3.70 2.19 -4.16
CA PHE A 44 2.44 1.65 -4.66
C PHE A 44 1.95 2.48 -5.84
N TYR A 45 1.49 1.81 -6.90
CA TYR A 45 0.93 2.49 -8.07
C TYR A 45 -0.46 3.06 -7.77
N SER A 46 -1.29 2.29 -7.05
CA SER A 46 -2.65 2.72 -6.68
C SER A 46 -2.59 3.74 -5.54
N GLU A 47 -3.09 4.95 -5.78
CA GLU A 47 -3.23 6.01 -4.76
C GLU A 47 -3.95 5.51 -3.50
N LYS A 48 -4.98 4.66 -3.67
CA LYS A 48 -5.69 4.05 -2.54
C LYS A 48 -4.77 3.17 -1.71
N HIS A 49 -3.91 2.38 -2.35
CA HIS A 49 -2.95 1.54 -1.66
C HIS A 49 -1.84 2.36 -0.99
N GLN A 50 -1.43 3.49 -1.59
CA GLN A 50 -0.53 4.45 -0.95
C GLN A 50 -1.12 4.95 0.38
N ILE A 51 -2.38 5.39 0.37
CA ILE A 51 -3.08 5.90 1.55
C ILE A 51 -3.20 4.82 2.63
N ILE A 52 -3.59 3.61 2.25
CA ILE A 52 -3.72 2.47 3.16
C ILE A 52 -2.37 2.16 3.81
N TYR A 53 -1.31 1.99 3.02
CA TYR A 53 0.02 1.68 3.55
C TYR A 53 0.54 2.80 4.45
N ALA A 54 0.36 4.07 4.06
CA ALA A 54 0.77 5.20 4.88
C ALA A 54 0.05 5.23 6.24
N ALA A 55 -1.22 4.87 6.30
CA ALA A 55 -1.96 4.76 7.56
C ALA A 55 -1.43 3.62 8.43
N ILE A 56 -1.21 2.44 7.85
CA ILE A 56 -0.60 1.30 8.55
C ILE A 56 0.78 1.67 9.12
N LEU A 57 1.63 2.31 8.31
CA LEU A 57 2.98 2.70 8.71
C LEU A 57 2.94 3.71 9.87
N ARG A 58 2.11 4.75 9.80
CA ARG A 58 1.95 5.73 10.90
C ARG A 58 1.50 5.06 12.21
N MET A 59 0.57 4.12 12.13
CA MET A 59 0.08 3.39 13.31
C MET A 59 1.20 2.54 13.91
N TYR A 60 1.95 1.83 13.06
CA TYR A 60 3.08 1.02 13.47
C TYR A 60 4.19 1.86 14.15
N GLU A 61 4.57 2.98 13.55
CA GLU A 61 5.55 3.96 14.08
C GLU A 61 5.08 4.57 15.41
N SER A 62 3.77 4.75 15.57
CA SER A 62 3.17 5.24 16.83
C SER A 62 3.10 4.16 17.93
N GLY A 63 3.62 2.95 17.67
CA GLY A 63 3.63 1.85 18.62
C GLY A 63 2.33 1.05 18.69
N ILE A 64 1.35 1.33 17.82
CA ILE A 64 0.11 0.54 17.75
C ILE A 64 0.44 -0.85 17.18
N ARG A 65 -0.14 -1.88 17.78
CA ARG A 65 0.01 -3.28 17.38
C ARG A 65 -1.39 -3.88 17.20
N GLY A 66 -1.51 -4.91 16.36
CA GLY A 66 -2.81 -5.52 16.07
C GLY A 66 -3.67 -4.66 15.13
N ILE A 67 -3.03 -4.03 14.14
CA ILE A 67 -3.68 -3.27 13.08
C ILE A 67 -4.47 -4.26 12.20
N ASP A 68 -5.78 -4.31 12.41
CA ASP A 68 -6.71 -5.03 11.54
C ASP A 68 -7.47 -4.06 10.62
N ALA A 69 -8.30 -4.62 9.73
CA ALA A 69 -9.06 -3.83 8.75
C ALA A 69 -10.08 -2.87 9.41
N VAL A 70 -10.62 -3.22 10.57
CA VAL A 70 -11.60 -2.38 11.28
C VAL A 70 -10.89 -1.18 11.89
N THR A 71 -9.83 -1.43 12.65
CA THR A 71 -8.99 -0.39 13.28
C THR A 71 -8.41 0.57 12.23
N LEU A 72 -8.01 0.02 11.07
CA LEU A 72 -7.51 0.82 9.96
C LEU A 72 -8.60 1.72 9.35
N ALA A 73 -9.80 1.18 9.14
CA ALA A 73 -10.92 1.96 8.60
C ALA A 73 -11.29 3.13 9.51
N GLU A 74 -11.41 2.88 10.83
CA GLU A 74 -11.66 3.92 11.83
C GLU A 74 -10.62 5.05 11.78
N ARG A 75 -9.36 4.69 11.50
CA ARG A 75 -8.27 5.68 11.44
C ARG A 75 -8.24 6.49 10.14
N LEU A 76 -8.83 5.97 9.06
CA LEU A 76 -8.96 6.67 7.78
C LEU A 76 -10.17 7.62 7.74
N ASP A 77 -11.21 7.32 8.52
CA ASP A 77 -12.41 8.15 8.65
C ASP A 77 -12.25 9.33 9.64
N ALA A 78 -11.12 9.39 10.36
CA ALA A 78 -10.80 10.38 11.39
C ALA A 78 -9.80 11.45 10.92
#